data_AF-A0A3B8JH65-F1
#
_entry.id   AF-A0A3B8JH65-F1
#
_cell.length_a   1.000
_cell.length_b   1.000
_cell.length_c   1.000
_cell.angle_alpha   90.00
_cell.angle_beta   90.00
_cell.angle_gamma   90.00
#
_symmetry.space_group_name_H-M   'P 1'
#
loop_
_entity.id
_entity.type
_entity.pdbx_description
1 polymer ?
#
loop_
_entity_poly.entity_id
_entity_poly.type
_entity_poly.pdbx_seq_one_letter_code
_entity_poly.pdbx_strand_id
1 'polypeptide(L)'
;MTNIETQQILINHGLLDPPADGLWGAQCRAALEDFQSMHQLPVTGQLDDATYSLLKEAPVSQINLGADIASKIISFMLKQNYFISRGPNRYNIVYLEGANADGTLNNDAFNEWNDVRFVIEIPENTPKIVGKWLATTEPGATYTFNPMNPGGAFRIAVGQYRAWRFGRHGRTQYPALVQCGEISGYRDKNQDGKRTGDPFVTGDNFGVNQHHGWDMQFIDNASAGCLVGKSIEGHQDFMEILRGDSPKGIPSDRRYQLTSSPA
;
A
#
# COMPACT_ATOMS: atom_id res chain seq x y z
N MET A 1 19.48 -10.52 -22.74
CA MET A 1 18.37 -10.39 -21.80
C MET A 1 17.41 -9.39 -22.40
N THR A 2 16.15 -9.75 -22.52
CA THR A 2 15.10 -8.85 -23.01
C THR A 2 14.74 -7.81 -21.94
N ASN A 3 14.08 -6.71 -22.32
CA ASN A 3 13.58 -5.74 -21.34
C ASN A 3 12.66 -6.40 -20.31
N ILE A 4 11.81 -7.36 -20.74
CA ILE A 4 10.91 -8.09 -19.85
C ILE A 4 11.70 -8.90 -18.81
N GLU A 5 12.72 -9.63 -19.25
CA GLU A 5 13.59 -10.40 -18.33
C GLU A 5 14.30 -9.49 -17.34
N THR A 6 14.84 -8.35 -17.79
CA THR A 6 15.51 -7.38 -16.92
C THR A 6 14.53 -6.77 -15.91
N GLN A 7 13.35 -6.34 -16.36
CA GLN A 7 12.30 -5.82 -15.49
C GLN A 7 11.87 -6.86 -14.46
N GLN A 8 11.71 -8.13 -14.85
CA GLN A 8 11.33 -9.19 -13.94
C GLN A 8 12.37 -9.41 -12.83
N ILE A 9 13.65 -9.32 -13.15
CA ILE A 9 14.71 -9.40 -12.14
C ILE A 9 14.61 -8.18 -11.20
N LEU A 10 14.51 -6.96 -11.73
CA LEU A 10 14.37 -5.75 -10.90
C LEU A 10 13.12 -5.78 -10.00
N ILE A 11 12.01 -6.33 -10.51
CA ILE A 11 10.79 -6.60 -9.73
C ILE A 11 11.07 -7.59 -8.60
N ASN A 12 11.77 -8.69 -8.87
CA ASN A 12 12.11 -9.68 -7.85
C ASN A 12 13.01 -9.09 -6.75
N HIS A 13 13.86 -8.12 -7.10
CA HIS A 13 14.65 -7.35 -6.13
C HIS A 13 13.84 -6.28 -5.37
N GLY A 14 12.57 -6.06 -5.72
CA GLY A 14 11.70 -5.03 -5.13
C GLY A 14 12.02 -3.60 -5.60
N LEU A 15 12.85 -3.45 -6.64
CA LEU A 15 13.33 -2.16 -7.15
C LEU A 15 12.47 -1.61 -8.29
N LEU A 16 11.58 -2.42 -8.85
CA LEU A 16 10.66 -2.02 -9.90
C LEU A 16 9.27 -2.57 -9.59
N ASP A 17 8.26 -1.75 -9.83
CA ASP A 17 6.87 -2.14 -9.61
C ASP A 17 6.42 -3.11 -10.72
N PRO A 18 5.83 -4.28 -10.40
CA PRO A 18 5.26 -5.17 -11.40
C PRO A 18 4.05 -4.54 -12.14
N PRO A 19 3.61 -5.13 -13.27
CA PRO A 19 4.24 -6.23 -14.00
C PRO A 19 5.37 -5.73 -14.91
N ALA A 20 6.22 -6.64 -15.38
CA ALA A 20 7.07 -6.37 -16.52
C ALA A 20 6.20 -6.21 -17.78
N ASP A 21 6.41 -5.12 -18.53
CA ASP A 21 5.65 -4.75 -19.73
C ASP A 21 6.53 -4.62 -20.99
N GLY A 22 7.86 -4.76 -20.83
CA GLY A 22 8.87 -4.61 -21.88
C GLY A 22 9.21 -3.15 -22.22
N LEU A 23 8.52 -2.16 -21.65
CA LEU A 23 8.73 -0.74 -21.89
C LEU A 23 9.87 -0.21 -21.00
N TRP A 24 11.00 0.15 -21.62
CA TRP A 24 12.15 0.66 -20.89
C TRP A 24 12.05 2.17 -20.64
N GLY A 25 11.34 2.55 -19.58
CA GLY A 25 11.11 3.94 -19.18
C GLY A 25 12.06 4.47 -18.10
N ALA A 26 11.76 5.66 -17.60
CA ALA A 26 12.53 6.30 -16.53
C ALA A 26 12.54 5.46 -15.23
N GLN A 27 11.43 4.82 -14.89
CA GLN A 27 11.33 3.94 -13.71
C GLN A 27 12.28 2.72 -13.83
N CYS A 28 12.36 2.10 -15.02
CA CYS A 28 13.29 0.99 -15.26
C CYS A 28 14.74 1.42 -15.11
N ARG A 29 15.10 2.60 -15.65
CA ARG A 29 16.44 3.15 -15.51
C ARG A 29 16.78 3.43 -14.04
N ALA A 30 15.88 4.08 -13.31
CA ALA A 30 16.10 4.36 -11.89
C ALA A 30 16.29 3.07 -11.07
N ALA A 31 15.45 2.06 -11.32
CA ALA A 31 15.57 0.74 -10.71
C ALA A 31 16.91 0.05 -11.04
N LEU A 32 17.38 0.17 -12.28
CA LEU A 32 18.68 -0.38 -12.69
C LEU A 32 19.83 0.35 -12.00
N GLU A 33 19.78 1.66 -11.90
CA GLU A 33 20.78 2.46 -11.19
C GLU A 33 20.78 2.15 -9.68
N ASP A 34 19.61 1.90 -9.07
CA ASP A 34 19.51 1.47 -7.67
C ASP A 34 20.15 0.08 -7.49
N PHE A 35 19.93 -0.84 -8.43
CA PHE A 35 20.59 -2.15 -8.44
C PHE A 35 22.11 -2.00 -8.54
N GLN A 36 22.61 -1.18 -9.47
CA GLN A 36 24.04 -0.91 -9.61
C GLN A 36 24.64 -0.36 -8.32
N SER A 37 23.98 0.62 -7.69
CA SER A 37 24.41 1.21 -6.42
C SER A 37 24.46 0.17 -5.29
N MET A 38 23.39 -0.63 -5.13
CA MET A 38 23.28 -1.67 -4.11
C MET A 38 24.41 -2.71 -4.22
N HIS A 39 24.83 -2.99 -5.45
CA HIS A 39 25.88 -3.97 -5.75
C HIS A 39 27.27 -3.35 -5.98
N GLN A 40 27.46 -2.07 -5.65
CA GLN A 40 28.75 -1.36 -5.76
C GLN A 40 29.32 -1.38 -7.19
N LEU A 41 28.44 -1.44 -8.19
CA LEU A 41 28.79 -1.25 -9.60
C LEU A 41 28.84 0.25 -9.93
N PRO A 42 29.56 0.64 -11.01
CA PRO A 42 29.39 1.95 -11.60
C PRO A 42 27.92 2.22 -11.94
N VAL A 43 27.36 3.31 -11.42
CA VAL A 43 25.95 3.68 -11.63
C VAL A 43 25.80 4.36 -12.99
N THR A 44 25.78 3.56 -14.06
CA THR A 44 25.68 4.02 -15.45
C THR A 44 24.24 4.19 -15.93
N GLY A 45 23.28 3.52 -15.28
CA GLY A 45 21.89 3.41 -15.74
C GLY A 45 21.74 2.67 -17.06
N GLN A 46 22.78 1.95 -17.48
CA GLN A 46 22.82 1.15 -18.70
C GLN A 46 23.05 -0.32 -18.33
N LEU A 47 22.50 -1.22 -19.14
CA LEU A 47 22.72 -2.65 -19.01
C LEU A 47 24.06 -3.03 -19.65
N ASP A 48 25.16 -2.54 -19.06
CA ASP A 48 26.52 -2.90 -19.45
C ASP A 48 26.87 -4.36 -19.07
N ASP A 49 27.99 -4.88 -19.59
CA ASP A 49 28.37 -6.29 -19.43
C ASP A 49 28.47 -6.71 -17.94
N ALA A 50 28.96 -5.81 -17.09
CA ALA A 50 29.07 -6.05 -15.65
C ALA A 50 27.70 -6.12 -14.98
N THR A 51 26.83 -5.13 -15.25
CA THR A 51 25.45 -5.08 -14.73
C THR A 51 24.63 -6.26 -15.23
N TYR A 52 24.79 -6.63 -16.50
CA TYR A 52 24.14 -7.78 -17.12
C TYR A 52 24.52 -9.09 -16.44
N SER A 53 25.82 -9.31 -16.25
CA SER A 53 26.33 -10.54 -15.63
C SER A 53 25.81 -10.65 -14.19
N LEU A 54 25.85 -9.54 -13.44
CA LEU A 54 25.41 -9.55 -12.06
C LEU A 54 23.89 -9.69 -11.90
N LEU A 55 23.07 -9.06 -12.74
CA LEU A 55 21.60 -9.23 -12.70
C LEU A 55 21.19 -10.70 -12.86
N LYS A 56 21.93 -11.49 -13.65
CA LYS A 56 21.61 -12.91 -13.84
C LYS A 56 21.92 -13.79 -12.63
N GLU A 57 22.93 -13.42 -11.86
CA GLU A 57 23.50 -14.27 -10.82
C GLU A 57 23.18 -13.78 -9.40
N ALA A 58 22.90 -12.48 -9.23
CA ALA A 58 22.66 -11.88 -7.94
C ALA A 58 21.40 -12.47 -7.30
N PRO A 59 21.50 -13.07 -6.10
CA PRO A 59 20.32 -13.46 -5.36
C PRO A 59 19.59 -12.21 -4.84
N VAL A 60 18.28 -12.30 -4.70
CA VAL A 60 17.50 -11.30 -3.97
C VAL A 60 17.97 -11.31 -2.51
N SER A 61 18.49 -10.18 -2.03
CA SER A 61 18.97 -10.07 -0.65
C SER A 61 17.83 -10.37 0.33
N GLN A 62 18.14 -11.10 1.40
CA GLN A 62 17.19 -11.32 2.48
C GLN A 62 16.86 -10.00 3.18
N ILE A 63 15.64 -9.87 3.69
CA ILE A 63 15.23 -8.75 4.53
C ILE A 63 15.63 -9.08 5.98
N ASN A 64 16.30 -8.14 6.64
CA ASN A 64 16.72 -8.24 8.04
C ASN A 64 15.51 -7.97 8.94
N LEU A 65 14.85 -9.03 9.40
CA LEU A 65 13.67 -8.95 10.26
C LEU A 65 14.06 -8.97 11.74
N GLY A 66 13.54 -8.01 12.49
CA GLY A 66 13.60 -7.93 13.95
C GLY A 66 12.28 -8.33 14.64
N ALA A 67 12.15 -7.95 15.91
CA ALA A 67 10.95 -8.19 16.72
C ALA A 67 9.92 -7.04 16.67
N ASP A 68 10.28 -5.93 16.03
CA ASP A 68 9.43 -4.74 15.90
C ASP A 68 8.24 -4.97 14.96
N ILE A 69 7.26 -4.07 15.01
CA ILE A 69 6.01 -4.19 14.25
C ILE A 69 6.25 -4.09 12.73
N ALA A 70 7.22 -3.31 12.25
CA ALA A 70 7.52 -3.22 10.82
C ALA A 70 8.02 -4.58 10.31
N SER A 71 8.93 -5.20 11.04
CA SER A 71 9.43 -6.55 10.76
C SER A 71 8.33 -7.60 10.78
N LYS A 72 7.38 -7.53 11.72
CA LYS A 72 6.23 -8.45 11.77
C LYS A 72 5.31 -8.30 10.56
N ILE A 73 5.00 -7.07 10.16
CA ILE A 73 4.20 -6.78 8.96
C ILE A 73 4.89 -7.31 7.71
N ILE A 74 6.18 -7.02 7.54
CA ILE A 74 6.94 -7.49 6.39
C ILE A 74 7.08 -9.02 6.38
N SER A 75 7.24 -9.65 7.55
CA SER A 75 7.21 -11.12 7.68
C SER A 75 5.88 -11.71 7.21
N PHE A 76 4.75 -11.08 7.56
CA PHE A 76 3.44 -11.48 7.07
C PHE A 76 3.34 -11.34 5.55
N MET A 77 3.77 -10.20 4.99
CA MET A 77 3.78 -9.97 3.55
C MET A 77 4.57 -11.03 2.79
N LEU A 78 5.76 -11.39 3.27
CA LEU A 78 6.59 -12.46 2.69
C LEU A 78 5.85 -13.81 2.71
N LYS A 79 5.21 -14.18 3.82
CA LYS A 79 4.45 -15.44 3.94
C LYS A 79 3.26 -15.51 2.98
N GLN A 80 2.65 -14.37 2.66
CA GLN A 80 1.54 -14.28 1.71
C GLN A 80 2.00 -14.16 0.25
N ASN A 81 3.31 -14.13 -0.02
CA ASN A 81 3.88 -13.84 -1.34
C ASN A 81 3.44 -12.48 -1.91
N TYR A 82 3.21 -11.48 -1.05
CA TYR A 82 2.94 -10.12 -1.50
C TYR A 82 4.20 -9.46 -2.04
N PHE A 83 4.03 -8.56 -3.00
CA PHE A 83 5.12 -7.72 -3.49
C PHE A 83 5.57 -6.77 -2.39
N ILE A 84 6.88 -6.56 -2.28
CA ILE A 84 7.47 -5.68 -1.28
C ILE A 84 8.40 -4.72 -2.02
N SER A 85 8.04 -3.44 -2.00
CA SER A 85 8.88 -2.39 -2.56
C SER A 85 10.06 -2.14 -1.62
N ARG A 86 11.27 -2.04 -2.19
CA ARG A 86 12.54 -2.00 -1.46
C ARG A 86 13.45 -0.93 -2.01
N GLY A 87 14.31 -0.38 -1.16
CA GLY A 87 15.22 0.70 -1.47
C GLY A 87 14.81 2.01 -0.80
N PRO A 88 15.70 3.02 -0.86
CA PRO A 88 15.40 4.34 -0.32
C PRO A 88 14.27 4.99 -1.11
N ASN A 89 13.43 5.76 -0.41
CA ASN A 89 12.35 6.54 -1.00
C ASN A 89 11.33 5.66 -1.77
N ARG A 90 11.14 4.43 -1.30
CA ARG A 90 10.19 3.45 -1.82
C ARG A 90 9.37 2.91 -0.67
N TYR A 91 8.06 3.05 -0.76
CA TYR A 91 7.20 2.75 0.38
C TYR A 91 6.15 1.68 0.13
N ASN A 92 5.85 0.96 1.20
CA ASN A 92 4.76 0.01 1.30
C ASN A 92 3.68 0.63 2.20
N ILE A 93 2.47 0.81 1.68
CA ILE A 93 1.33 1.30 2.48
C ILE A 93 0.61 0.09 3.05
N VAL A 94 0.44 0.04 4.36
CA VAL A 94 -0.20 -1.10 5.05
C VAL A 94 -1.26 -0.59 6.01
N TYR A 95 -2.45 -1.17 5.93
CA TYR A 95 -3.47 -1.01 6.95
C TYR A 95 -3.58 -2.30 7.76
N LEU A 96 -3.52 -2.17 9.08
CA LEU A 96 -3.72 -3.26 10.03
C LEU A 96 -5.02 -3.01 10.79
N GLU A 97 -6.00 -3.88 10.56
CA GLU A 97 -7.30 -3.81 11.24
C GLU A 97 -7.16 -4.15 12.74
N GLY A 98 -8.04 -3.64 13.60
CA GLY A 98 -8.13 -4.08 15.00
C GLY A 98 -6.83 -3.91 15.81
N ALA A 99 -6.08 -2.84 15.57
CA ALA A 99 -4.81 -2.55 16.22
C ALA A 99 -4.73 -1.12 16.78
N ASN A 100 -4.10 -0.99 17.95
CA ASN A 100 -3.73 0.29 18.54
C ASN A 100 -2.49 0.86 17.85
N ALA A 101 -2.25 2.17 18.04
CA ALA A 101 -1.09 2.86 17.44
C ALA A 101 0.28 2.27 17.86
N ASP A 102 0.37 1.51 18.94
CA ASP A 102 1.60 0.81 19.35
C ASP A 102 1.76 -0.59 18.69
N GLY A 103 0.79 -1.00 17.86
CA GLY A 103 0.74 -2.29 17.17
C GLY A 103 0.17 -3.43 18.01
N THR A 104 -0.34 -3.16 19.22
CA THR A 104 -1.09 -4.14 20.01
C THR A 104 -2.51 -4.30 19.48
N LEU A 105 -3.11 -5.48 19.65
CA LEU A 105 -4.49 -5.72 19.21
C LEU A 105 -5.49 -4.99 20.10
N ASN A 106 -6.62 -4.58 19.51
CA ASN A 106 -7.80 -4.11 20.22
C ASN A 106 -9.01 -5.00 19.89
N ASN A 107 -10.19 -4.60 20.35
CA ASN A 107 -11.43 -5.38 20.20
C ASN A 107 -12.11 -5.23 18.83
N ASP A 108 -11.51 -4.48 17.91
CA ASP A 108 -12.06 -4.16 16.59
C ASP A 108 -13.51 -3.63 16.66
N ALA A 109 -13.76 -2.71 17.61
CA ALA A 109 -15.08 -2.13 17.82
C ALA A 109 -15.63 -1.39 16.59
N PHE A 110 -16.88 -1.71 16.24
CA PHE A 110 -17.58 -1.04 15.14
C PHE A 110 -17.62 0.48 15.30
N ASN A 111 -17.42 1.20 14.19
CA ASN A 111 -17.48 2.66 14.09
C ASN A 111 -16.38 3.43 14.84
N GLU A 112 -15.28 2.77 15.21
CA GLU A 112 -14.16 3.38 15.93
C GLU A 112 -12.88 3.52 15.08
N TRP A 113 -11.99 4.43 15.47
CA TRP A 113 -10.66 4.57 14.86
C TRP A 113 -9.67 3.59 15.47
N ASN A 114 -9.88 2.33 15.15
CA ASN A 114 -9.28 1.15 15.78
C ASN A 114 -8.34 0.37 14.84
N ASP A 115 -8.05 0.91 13.65
CA ASP A 115 -7.05 0.40 12.73
C ASP A 115 -5.83 1.32 12.70
N VAL A 116 -4.74 0.84 12.09
CA VAL A 116 -3.53 1.65 11.88
C VAL A 116 -3.11 1.62 10.43
N ARG A 117 -2.87 2.81 9.87
CA ARG A 117 -2.18 3.01 8.59
C ARG A 117 -0.69 3.21 8.83
N PHE A 118 0.12 2.35 8.23
CA PHE A 118 1.57 2.43 8.21
C PHE A 118 2.08 2.79 6.81
N VAL A 119 3.21 3.48 6.79
CA VAL A 119 4.09 3.61 5.62
C VAL A 119 5.44 3.03 6.02
N ILE A 120 5.88 2.00 5.29
CA ILE A 120 7.10 1.25 5.59
C ILE A 120 8.08 1.36 4.43
N GLU A 121 9.29 1.80 4.75
CA GLU A 121 10.45 1.84 3.85
C GLU A 121 11.40 0.67 4.16
N ILE A 122 12.15 0.19 3.16
CA ILE A 122 13.17 -0.86 3.34
C ILE A 122 14.46 -0.44 2.60
N PRO A 123 15.23 0.54 3.11
CA PRO A 123 16.35 1.14 2.38
C PRO A 123 17.53 0.17 2.20
N GLU A 124 18.03 -0.42 3.28
CA GLU A 124 19.16 -1.37 3.30
C GLU A 124 18.71 -2.71 3.88
N ASN A 125 17.69 -3.31 3.25
CA ASN A 125 17.10 -4.59 3.66
C ASN A 125 16.45 -4.61 5.06
N THR A 126 16.38 -3.47 5.75
CA THR A 126 15.84 -3.39 7.11
C THR A 126 14.55 -2.58 7.10
N PRO A 127 13.40 -3.17 7.46
CA PRO A 127 12.13 -2.45 7.49
C PRO A 127 12.11 -1.32 8.50
N LYS A 128 11.58 -0.17 8.10
CA LYS A 128 11.42 1.01 8.95
C LYS A 128 10.06 1.64 8.72
N ILE A 129 9.30 1.85 9.80
CA ILE A 129 8.10 2.68 9.76
C ILE A 129 8.54 4.14 9.64
N VAL A 130 8.11 4.78 8.55
CA VAL A 130 8.33 6.20 8.27
C VAL A 130 7.04 7.03 8.45
N GLY A 131 5.89 6.36 8.60
CA GLY A 131 4.62 7.00 8.90
C GLY A 131 3.65 6.05 9.59
N LYS A 132 2.87 6.56 10.56
CA LYS A 132 1.95 5.77 11.38
C LYS A 132 0.81 6.63 11.90
N TRP A 133 -0.43 6.27 11.57
CA TRP A 133 -1.62 7.02 11.99
C TRP A 133 -2.79 6.09 12.29
N LEU A 134 -3.62 6.46 13.26
CA LEU A 134 -4.93 5.82 13.43
C LEU A 134 -5.74 5.96 12.16
N ALA A 135 -6.46 4.90 11.80
CA ALA A 135 -7.17 4.78 10.57
C ALA A 135 -8.41 3.89 10.72
N THR A 136 -9.10 3.70 9.61
CA THR A 136 -10.04 2.60 9.41
C THR A 136 -9.96 2.09 7.97
N THR A 137 -10.20 0.81 7.78
CA THR A 137 -10.51 0.20 6.48
C THR A 137 -12.00 -0.10 6.31
N GLU A 138 -12.79 0.22 7.33
CA GLU A 138 -14.18 -0.20 7.47
C GLU A 138 -15.16 0.95 7.19
N PRO A 139 -16.40 0.63 6.78
CA PRO A 139 -17.44 1.63 6.68
C PRO A 139 -17.88 2.09 8.08
N GLY A 140 -18.22 3.38 8.21
CA GLY A 140 -18.78 3.90 9.45
C GLY A 140 -20.28 3.59 9.60
N ALA A 141 -20.84 3.94 10.76
CA ALA A 141 -22.23 3.67 11.11
C ALA A 141 -23.23 4.24 10.09
N THR A 142 -22.98 5.48 9.64
CA THR A 142 -23.84 6.14 8.65
C THR A 142 -24.03 5.29 7.40
N TYR A 143 -22.94 4.80 6.81
CA TYR A 143 -22.98 4.04 5.56
C TYR A 143 -23.26 2.56 5.74
N THR A 144 -23.03 2.01 6.93
CA THR A 144 -23.47 0.65 7.26
C THR A 144 -24.99 0.59 7.29
N PHE A 145 -25.64 1.53 8.00
CA PHE A 145 -27.10 1.54 8.14
C PHE A 145 -27.83 2.23 6.98
N ASN A 146 -27.15 3.10 6.23
CA ASN A 146 -27.69 3.78 5.04
C ASN A 146 -26.70 3.65 3.86
N PRO A 147 -26.56 2.44 3.28
CA PRO A 147 -25.53 2.19 2.28
C PRO A 147 -25.80 2.92 0.98
N MET A 148 -24.73 3.39 0.35
CA MET A 148 -24.79 4.04 -0.98
C MET A 148 -25.16 3.05 -2.09
N ASN A 149 -25.00 1.75 -1.84
CA ASN A 149 -25.33 0.68 -2.77
C ASN A 149 -26.42 -0.20 -2.15
N PRO A 150 -27.48 -0.60 -2.89
CA PRO A 150 -28.55 -1.45 -2.37
C PRO A 150 -28.08 -2.85 -1.95
N GLY A 151 -26.87 -3.26 -2.36
CA GLY A 151 -26.22 -4.47 -1.93
C GLY A 151 -25.59 -4.40 -0.54
N GLY A 152 -25.45 -3.21 0.07
CA GLY A 152 -24.80 -3.03 1.37
C GLY A 152 -23.54 -2.16 1.34
N ALA A 153 -23.00 -1.89 2.52
CA ALA A 153 -21.76 -1.13 2.67
C ALA A 153 -20.59 -1.92 2.07
N PHE A 154 -19.62 -1.22 1.45
CA PHE A 154 -18.45 -1.90 0.93
C PHE A 154 -17.44 -2.15 2.05
N ARG A 155 -16.96 -3.39 2.17
CA ARG A 155 -15.85 -3.76 3.04
C ARG A 155 -14.76 -4.34 2.16
N ILE A 156 -13.60 -3.70 2.08
CA ILE A 156 -12.51 -4.20 1.23
C ILE A 156 -12.10 -5.60 1.68
N ALA A 157 -11.75 -6.48 0.75
CA ALA A 157 -11.21 -7.79 1.11
C ALA A 157 -9.76 -7.62 1.57
N VAL A 158 -9.36 -8.36 2.60
CA VAL A 158 -7.96 -8.46 3.03
C VAL A 158 -7.11 -8.91 1.83
N GLY A 159 -6.05 -8.17 1.52
CA GLY A 159 -5.23 -8.42 0.35
C GLY A 159 -4.30 -7.26 -0.02
N GLN A 160 -3.40 -7.52 -0.96
CA GLN A 160 -2.59 -6.48 -1.58
C GLN A 160 -3.20 -6.06 -2.92
N TYR A 161 -3.38 -4.76 -3.11
CA TYR A 161 -3.87 -4.20 -4.38
C TYR A 161 -2.94 -3.09 -4.90
N ARG A 162 -2.86 -2.99 -6.22
CA ARG A 162 -2.16 -1.92 -6.94
C ARG A 162 -3.17 -1.00 -7.61
N ALA A 163 -3.92 -0.28 -6.78
CA ALA A 163 -5.16 0.36 -7.20
C ALA A 163 -5.26 1.84 -6.83
N TRP A 164 -4.17 2.52 -6.44
CA TRP A 164 -4.24 3.90 -5.97
C TRP A 164 -3.22 4.83 -6.61
N ARG A 165 -3.64 6.04 -6.98
CA ARG A 165 -2.76 7.09 -7.47
C ARG A 165 -3.03 8.42 -6.78
N PHE A 166 -2.10 9.36 -6.84
CA PHE A 166 -2.39 10.73 -6.41
C PHE A 166 -3.60 11.30 -7.13
N GLY A 167 -4.50 11.91 -6.36
CA GLY A 167 -5.70 12.54 -6.84
C GLY A 167 -6.30 13.44 -5.77
N ARG A 168 -7.62 13.70 -5.88
CA ARG A 168 -8.35 14.57 -4.96
C ARG A 168 -9.64 13.89 -4.52
N HIS A 169 -10.05 14.12 -3.28
CA HIS A 169 -11.25 13.52 -2.69
C HIS A 169 -12.24 14.59 -2.21
N GLY A 170 -13.53 14.23 -2.24
CA GLY A 170 -14.61 15.01 -1.65
C GLY A 170 -14.95 16.29 -2.41
N ARG A 171 -15.97 17.03 -1.92
CA ARG A 171 -16.43 18.27 -2.57
C ARG A 171 -15.40 19.39 -2.52
N THR A 172 -14.60 19.45 -1.45
CA THR A 172 -13.53 20.45 -1.28
C THR A 172 -12.25 20.07 -2.02
N GLN A 173 -12.21 18.91 -2.69
CA GLN A 173 -11.11 18.47 -3.54
C GLN A 173 -9.75 18.56 -2.83
N TYR A 174 -9.59 17.91 -1.68
CA TYR A 174 -8.31 17.86 -0.98
C TYR A 174 -7.44 16.68 -1.46
N PRO A 175 -6.10 16.73 -1.34
CA PRO A 175 -5.22 15.65 -1.80
C PRO A 175 -5.55 14.30 -1.15
N ALA A 176 -5.61 13.26 -1.97
CA ALA A 176 -5.88 11.89 -1.55
C ALA A 176 -5.17 10.91 -2.47
N LEU A 177 -5.13 9.64 -2.09
CA LEU A 177 -4.93 8.59 -3.07
C LEU A 177 -6.29 8.11 -3.57
N VAL A 178 -6.52 8.18 -4.87
CA VAL A 178 -7.78 7.80 -5.49
C VAL A 178 -7.70 6.44 -6.16
N GLN A 179 -8.80 5.68 -6.11
CA GLN A 179 -8.88 4.40 -6.79
C GLN A 179 -8.63 4.60 -8.30
N CYS A 180 -7.77 3.76 -8.87
CA CYS A 180 -7.43 3.74 -10.29
C CYS A 180 -7.15 2.33 -10.82
N GLY A 181 -7.46 1.32 -10.03
CA GLY A 181 -7.31 -0.08 -10.39
C GLY A 181 -8.33 -0.95 -9.69
N GLU A 182 -8.32 -2.23 -10.05
CA GLU A 182 -9.23 -3.22 -9.52
C GLU A 182 -8.93 -3.51 -8.05
N ILE A 183 -9.99 -3.54 -7.25
CA ILE A 183 -9.98 -4.05 -5.89
C ILE A 183 -11.11 -5.05 -5.72
N SER A 184 -11.02 -5.86 -4.67
CA SER A 184 -12.06 -6.80 -4.29
C SER A 184 -12.56 -6.50 -2.88
N GLY A 185 -13.78 -6.94 -2.58
CA GLY A 185 -14.40 -6.75 -1.28
C GLY A 185 -15.75 -7.43 -1.17
N TYR A 186 -16.49 -7.04 -0.14
CA TYR A 186 -17.76 -7.61 0.26
C TYR A 186 -18.81 -6.51 0.38
N ARG A 187 -20.08 -6.89 0.22
CA ARG A 187 -21.22 -6.00 0.38
C ARG A 187 -22.04 -6.42 1.59
N ASP A 188 -21.87 -5.67 2.68
CA ASP A 188 -22.52 -5.91 3.97
C ASP A 188 -24.01 -5.53 3.90
N LYS A 189 -24.80 -6.48 3.40
CA LYS A 189 -26.24 -6.30 3.17
C LYS A 189 -27.03 -6.48 4.46
N ASN A 190 -26.56 -7.37 5.33
CA ASN A 190 -27.21 -7.72 6.58
C ASN A 190 -26.81 -6.78 7.74
N GLN A 191 -25.86 -5.86 7.51
CA GLN A 191 -25.42 -4.81 8.42
C GLN A 191 -24.79 -5.38 9.70
N ASP A 192 -24.20 -6.56 9.63
CA ASP A 192 -23.60 -7.23 10.78
C ASP A 192 -22.12 -6.88 10.98
N GLY A 193 -21.55 -6.11 10.05
CA GLY A 193 -20.17 -5.66 10.09
C GLY A 193 -19.17 -6.78 9.84
N LYS A 194 -19.54 -7.87 9.16
CA LYS A 194 -18.67 -9.03 8.91
C LYS A 194 -18.63 -9.36 7.43
N ARG A 195 -17.43 -9.72 6.95
CA ARG A 195 -17.24 -10.20 5.57
C ARG A 195 -17.84 -11.60 5.34
N THR A 196 -18.04 -12.38 6.39
CA THR A 196 -18.46 -13.79 6.30
C THR A 196 -19.92 -13.92 5.86
N GLY A 197 -20.14 -14.55 4.71
CA GLY A 197 -21.48 -14.77 4.16
C GLY A 197 -21.98 -13.64 3.26
N ASP A 198 -21.24 -12.54 3.16
CA ASP A 198 -21.53 -11.43 2.27
C ASP A 198 -21.17 -11.73 0.81
N PRO A 199 -21.90 -11.14 -0.16
CA PRO A 199 -21.52 -11.21 -1.57
C PRO A 199 -20.13 -10.62 -1.83
N PHE A 200 -19.25 -11.42 -2.42
CA PHE A 200 -17.95 -10.98 -2.92
C PHE A 200 -18.11 -10.20 -4.23
N VAL A 201 -17.40 -9.08 -4.36
CA VAL A 201 -17.43 -8.21 -5.53
C VAL A 201 -16.02 -7.74 -5.90
N THR A 202 -15.79 -7.55 -7.20
CA THR A 202 -14.51 -7.07 -7.76
C THR A 202 -14.81 -5.97 -8.79
N GLY A 203 -13.99 -4.91 -8.80
CA GLY A 203 -14.17 -3.80 -9.73
C GLY A 203 -13.17 -2.67 -9.51
N ASP A 204 -13.08 -1.78 -10.50
CA ASP A 204 -12.11 -0.67 -10.55
C ASP A 204 -12.73 0.72 -10.31
N ASN A 205 -14.04 0.78 -10.10
CA ASN A 205 -14.83 2.01 -10.05
C ASN A 205 -15.66 2.17 -8.77
N PHE A 206 -15.27 1.50 -7.68
CA PHE A 206 -15.98 1.62 -6.39
C PHE A 206 -15.80 2.99 -5.72
N GLY A 207 -14.76 3.75 -6.10
CA GLY A 207 -14.46 5.05 -5.51
C GLY A 207 -13.80 4.97 -4.13
N VAL A 208 -13.13 3.85 -3.83
CA VAL A 208 -12.46 3.58 -2.55
C VAL A 208 -11.13 4.35 -2.50
N ASN A 209 -11.18 5.52 -1.88
CA ASN A 209 -10.03 6.42 -1.79
C ASN A 209 -9.32 6.27 -0.43
N GLN A 210 -8.04 6.65 -0.38
CA GLN A 210 -7.33 6.89 0.87
C GLN A 210 -7.33 8.39 1.18
N HIS A 211 -8.06 8.78 2.23
CA HIS A 211 -8.30 10.17 2.59
C HIS A 211 -8.35 10.37 4.11
N HIS A 212 -8.63 11.58 4.60
CA HIS A 212 -8.77 11.84 6.03
C HIS A 212 -10.22 11.75 6.52
N GLY A 213 -10.38 11.47 7.81
CA GLY A 213 -11.63 11.39 8.54
C GLY A 213 -12.06 12.69 9.22
N TRP A 214 -11.47 13.82 8.83
CA TRP A 214 -11.84 15.16 9.34
C TRP A 214 -11.74 15.32 10.86
N ASP A 215 -10.80 14.60 11.49
CA ASP A 215 -10.62 14.64 12.95
C ASP A 215 -11.89 14.25 13.73
N MET A 216 -12.77 13.48 13.09
CA MET A 216 -14.02 13.05 13.70
C MET A 216 -13.79 12.12 14.88
N GLN A 217 -14.71 12.17 15.84
CA GLN A 217 -14.67 11.29 17.01
C GLN A 217 -14.86 9.81 16.63
N PHE A 218 -15.81 9.53 15.73
CA PHE A 218 -16.15 8.22 15.20
C PHE A 218 -16.03 8.20 13.68
N ILE A 219 -16.09 7.01 13.06
CA ILE A 219 -16.00 6.90 11.60
C ILE A 219 -17.23 7.54 10.95
N ASP A 220 -18.44 7.16 11.35
CA ASP A 220 -19.72 7.65 10.84
C ASP A 220 -19.76 7.85 9.32
N ASN A 221 -19.81 9.10 8.85
CA ASN A 221 -19.86 9.45 7.43
C ASN A 221 -18.47 9.71 6.81
N ALA A 222 -17.38 9.41 7.53
CA ALA A 222 -16.02 9.46 7.01
C ALA A 222 -15.74 8.36 5.99
N SER A 223 -16.36 7.18 6.11
CA SER A 223 -16.05 6.04 5.24
C SER A 223 -17.30 5.28 4.81
N ALA A 224 -17.53 5.21 3.50
CA ALA A 224 -18.49 4.28 2.89
C ALA A 224 -17.84 2.93 2.48
N GLY A 225 -16.66 2.63 3.02
CA GLY A 225 -15.73 1.60 2.57
C GLY A 225 -14.41 2.15 2.01
N CYS A 226 -14.09 3.41 2.31
CA CYS A 226 -12.80 4.04 2.02
C CYS A 226 -11.75 3.62 3.05
N LEU A 227 -10.48 3.96 2.79
CA LEU A 227 -9.35 3.62 3.65
C LEU A 227 -8.87 4.92 4.31
N VAL A 228 -9.39 5.21 5.49
CA VAL A 228 -9.42 6.58 6.01
C VAL A 228 -8.44 6.74 7.17
N GLY A 229 -7.53 7.72 7.09
CA GLY A 229 -6.73 8.14 8.26
C GLY A 229 -7.53 9.11 9.13
N LYS A 230 -7.48 9.00 10.46
CA LYS A 230 -8.34 9.77 11.37
C LYS A 230 -8.18 11.29 11.19
N SER A 231 -6.96 11.80 11.31
CA SER A 231 -6.69 13.24 11.39
C SER A 231 -6.39 13.89 10.04
N ILE A 232 -6.73 15.17 9.90
CA ILE A 232 -6.36 15.97 8.72
C ILE A 232 -4.83 16.12 8.66
N GLU A 233 -4.19 16.48 9.77
CA GLU A 233 -2.73 16.66 9.87
C GLU A 233 -1.99 15.37 9.50
N GLY A 234 -2.37 14.23 10.09
CA GLY A 234 -1.73 12.96 9.80
C GLY A 234 -1.92 12.49 8.35
N HIS A 235 -2.99 12.92 7.69
CA HIS A 235 -3.16 12.68 6.26
C HIS A 235 -2.31 13.61 5.40
N GLN A 236 -2.07 14.85 5.83
CA GLN A 236 -1.13 15.73 5.14
C GLN A 236 0.29 15.16 5.19
N ASP A 237 0.73 14.70 6.35
CA ASP A 237 2.02 14.01 6.54
C ASP A 237 2.12 12.77 5.65
N PHE A 238 1.07 11.94 5.65
CA PHE A 238 0.99 10.76 4.78
C PHE A 238 1.18 11.13 3.31
N MET A 239 0.44 12.14 2.83
CA MET A 239 0.55 12.59 1.44
C MET A 239 1.92 13.21 1.13
N GLU A 240 2.58 13.85 2.09
CA GLU A 240 3.92 14.41 1.93
C GLU A 240 4.99 13.33 1.86
N ILE A 241 4.97 12.34 2.76
CA ILE A 241 5.86 11.17 2.71
C ILE A 241 5.74 10.51 1.34
N LEU A 242 4.53 10.25 0.87
CA LEU A 242 4.30 9.61 -0.41
C LEU A 242 4.72 10.46 -1.62
N ARG A 243 4.76 11.79 -1.53
CA ARG A 243 5.34 12.62 -2.62
C ARG A 243 6.83 12.34 -2.79
N GLY A 244 7.49 11.93 -1.71
CA GLY A 244 8.86 11.42 -1.74
C GLY A 244 9.02 10.00 -2.28
N ASP A 245 7.92 9.28 -2.57
CA ASP A 245 7.91 7.92 -3.14
C ASP A 245 8.14 7.98 -4.64
N SER A 246 9.37 8.35 -4.96
CA SER A 246 9.76 8.83 -6.26
C SER A 246 11.26 8.62 -6.33
N PRO A 247 11.72 7.38 -6.60
CA PRO A 247 13.14 7.12 -6.80
C PRO A 247 13.64 8.12 -7.83
N LYS A 248 14.51 9.03 -7.39
CA LYS A 248 15.09 10.10 -8.22
C LYS A 248 14.04 11.05 -8.83
N GLY A 249 12.92 11.25 -8.15
CA GLY A 249 11.86 12.17 -8.58
C GLY A 249 10.94 11.62 -9.68
N ILE A 250 10.99 10.32 -9.98
CA ILE A 250 10.07 9.65 -10.92
C ILE A 250 8.90 9.02 -10.15
N PRO A 251 7.67 9.56 -10.25
CA PRO A 251 6.53 9.03 -9.49
C PRO A 251 6.15 7.62 -9.94
N SER A 252 5.93 6.71 -9.00
CA SER A 252 5.24 5.45 -9.30
C SER A 252 3.78 5.73 -9.65
N ASP A 253 3.29 5.08 -10.71
CA ASP A 253 1.87 5.02 -10.99
C ASP A 253 1.28 3.78 -10.35
N ARG A 254 0.15 3.94 -9.65
CA ARG A 254 -0.56 2.85 -8.94
C ARG A 254 0.26 2.27 -7.78
N ARG A 255 0.16 2.90 -6.62
CA ARG A 255 0.81 2.52 -5.35
C ARG A 255 0.24 1.20 -4.82
N TYR A 256 1.12 0.38 -4.24
CA TYR A 256 0.72 -0.82 -3.52
C TYR A 256 0.15 -0.46 -2.17
N GLN A 257 -0.99 -1.04 -1.86
CA GLN A 257 -1.55 -1.02 -0.53
C GLN A 257 -1.92 -2.44 -0.12
N LEU A 258 -1.47 -2.81 1.06
CA LEU A 258 -1.95 -3.98 1.77
C LEU A 258 -3.06 -3.55 2.73
N THR A 259 -4.19 -4.25 2.67
CA THR A 259 -5.14 -4.30 3.78
C THR A 259 -4.97 -5.66 4.45
N SER A 260 -4.78 -5.66 5.76
CA SER A 260 -4.56 -6.87 6.54
C SER A 260 -5.38 -6.83 7.82
N SER A 261 -5.98 -7.98 8.14
CA SER A 261 -6.60 -8.22 9.45
C SER A 261 -5.64 -9.03 10.30
N PRO A 262 -5.53 -8.77 11.62
CA PRO A 262 -4.75 -9.59 12.52
C PRO A 262 -5.39 -10.98 12.55
N ALA A 263 -4.62 -11.96 12.09
CA ALA A 263 -5.02 -13.37 12.07
C ALA A 263 -5.33 -13.90 13.48
#